data_AF-A0A806JZC8-F1
#
_entry.id   AF-A0A806JZC8-F1
#
_cell.length_a   1.000
_cell.length_b   1.000
_cell.length_c   1.000
_cell.angle_alpha   90.00
_cell.angle_beta   90.00
_cell.angle_gamma   90.00
#
_symmetry.space_group_name_H-M   'P 1'
#
loop_
_entity.id
_entity.type
_entity.pdbx_description
1 polymer ?
#
loop_
_entity_poly.entity_id
_entity_poly.type
_entity_poly.pdbx_seq_one_letter_code
_entity_poly.pdbx_strand_id
1 'polypeptide(L)'
;MIQYFGDSGQLGNRPEGATAIDDEYNTARIATNGNGSVVSWRLRSPGARNSQAAVVNSDGTIRISGDDVGSSYGVDIRPAMWVNLG
;
A
#
# COMPACT_ATOMS: atom_id res chain seq x y z
N MET A 1 3.77 -8.83 -16.50
CA MET A 1 3.06 -7.81 -15.68
C MET A 1 2.62 -8.51 -14.41
N ILE A 2 3.07 -8.05 -13.23
CA ILE A 2 2.69 -8.66 -11.95
C ILE A 2 1.57 -7.80 -11.35
N GLN A 3 0.42 -8.40 -11.06
CA GLN A 3 -0.71 -7.75 -10.41
C GLN A 3 -0.72 -8.13 -8.92
N TYR A 4 -0.85 -7.16 -8.02
CA TYR A 4 -0.97 -7.41 -6.59
C TYR A 4 -2.38 -7.11 -6.07
N PHE A 5 -2.79 -7.81 -5.00
CA PHE A 5 -4.06 -7.50 -4.32
C PHE A 5 -3.99 -6.08 -3.73
N GLY A 6 -4.93 -5.21 -4.10
CA GLY A 6 -4.92 -3.78 -3.74
C GLY A 6 -4.19 -2.86 -4.73
N ASP A 7 -3.56 -3.41 -5.77
CA ASP A 7 -2.96 -2.62 -6.87
C ASP A 7 -4.04 -1.98 -7.74
N SER A 8 -5.24 -2.56 -7.84
CA SER A 8 -6.32 -2.13 -8.75
C SER A 8 -5.89 -1.93 -10.22
N GLY A 9 -4.67 -2.35 -10.60
CA GLY A 9 -4.02 -2.03 -11.87
C GLY A 9 -3.43 -0.62 -11.97
N GLN A 10 -3.49 0.16 -10.89
CA GLN A 10 -3.15 1.58 -10.85
C GLN A 10 -1.65 1.84 -10.70
N LEU A 11 -0.88 0.87 -10.18
CA LEU A 11 0.59 0.94 -10.26
C LEU A 11 1.11 0.78 -11.69
N GLY A 12 0.29 0.25 -12.60
CA GLY A 12 0.63 0.11 -14.02
C GLY A 12 0.70 1.43 -14.80
N ASN A 13 -0.01 2.46 -14.34
CA ASN A 13 -0.08 3.79 -14.98
C ASN A 13 0.65 4.87 -14.18
N ARG A 14 1.62 4.47 -13.34
CA ARG A 14 2.43 5.39 -12.54
C ARG A 14 3.10 6.46 -13.45
N PRO A 15 2.91 7.76 -13.17
CA PRO A 15 3.66 8.80 -13.84
C PRO A 15 5.16 8.62 -13.64
N GLU A 16 5.94 8.76 -14.70
CA GLU A 16 7.39 8.60 -14.65
C GLU A 16 7.99 9.54 -13.60
N GLY A 17 8.83 9.00 -12.70
CA GLY A 17 9.45 9.77 -11.61
C GLY A 17 8.59 9.99 -10.36
N ALA A 18 7.30 9.63 -10.36
CA ALA A 18 6.43 9.84 -9.19
C ALA A 18 6.87 8.98 -7.98
N THR A 19 6.98 9.55 -6.79
CA THR A 19 7.29 8.81 -5.55
C THR A 19 6.04 8.35 -4.79
N ALA A 20 4.87 8.84 -5.21
CA ALA A 20 3.58 8.50 -4.65
C ALA A 20 2.48 8.50 -5.72
N ILE A 21 1.37 7.81 -5.44
CA ILE A 21 0.11 7.89 -6.19
C ILE A 21 -0.89 8.58 -5.28
N ASP A 22 -1.43 9.68 -5.78
CA ASP A 22 -2.50 10.47 -5.19
C ASP A 22 -3.56 10.65 -6.27
N ASP A 23 -4.70 9.98 -6.10
CA ASP A 23 -5.75 9.89 -7.12
C ASP A 23 -7.14 9.77 -6.51
N GLU A 24 -8.16 9.70 -7.37
CA GLU A 24 -9.57 9.60 -6.99
C GLU A 24 -9.91 8.35 -6.14
N TYR A 25 -9.00 7.36 -6.04
CA TYR A 25 -9.22 6.12 -5.31
C TYR A 25 -8.70 6.16 -3.87
N ASN A 26 -8.05 7.24 -3.44
CA ASN A 26 -7.48 7.36 -2.09
C ASN A 26 -8.48 6.92 -1.00
N THR A 27 -9.71 7.42 -1.03
CA THR A 27 -10.73 7.09 -0.02
C THR A 27 -11.04 5.59 0.07
N ALA A 28 -10.98 4.87 -1.05
CA ALA A 28 -11.21 3.43 -1.09
C ALA A 28 -10.04 2.61 -0.49
N ARG A 29 -8.87 3.22 -0.31
CA ARG A 29 -7.69 2.58 0.28
C ARG A 29 -7.54 2.84 1.78
N ILE A 30 -8.39 3.68 2.37
CA ILE A 30 -8.32 4.00 3.80
C ILE A 30 -8.67 2.75 4.62
N ALA A 31 -7.77 2.38 5.55
CA ALA A 31 -8.01 1.29 6.50
C ALA A 31 -8.22 1.85 7.90
N THR A 32 -9.10 1.23 8.67
CA THR A 32 -9.30 1.52 10.09
C THR A 32 -8.94 0.31 10.95
N ASN A 33 -8.33 0.54 12.10
CA ASN A 33 -8.09 -0.52 13.08
C ASN A 33 -9.37 -0.88 13.86
N GLY A 34 -9.29 -1.84 14.79
CA GLY A 34 -10.42 -2.27 15.61
C GLY A 34 -11.05 -1.19 16.50
N ASN A 35 -10.37 -0.05 16.69
CA ASN A 35 -10.87 1.10 17.44
C ASN A 35 -11.46 2.19 16.52
N GLY A 36 -11.56 1.93 15.22
CA GLY A 36 -12.06 2.89 14.24
C GLY A 36 -11.06 3.99 13.86
N SER A 37 -9.82 3.95 14.37
CA SER A 37 -8.78 4.90 13.98
C SER A 37 -8.24 4.55 12.60
N VAL A 38 -8.09 5.55 11.75
CA VAL A 38 -7.47 5.39 10.44
C VAL A 38 -5.98 5.06 10.61
N VAL A 39 -5.50 4.09 9.84
CA VAL A 39 -4.13 3.58 9.90
C VAL A 39 -3.53 3.41 8.51
N SER A 40 -2.22 3.62 8.42
CA SER A 40 -1.44 3.23 7.25
C SER A 40 -1.28 1.71 7.18
N TRP A 41 -1.15 1.14 5.98
CA TRP A 41 -0.97 -0.31 5.78
C TRP A 41 -0.03 -0.64 4.60
N ARG A 42 0.59 -1.82 4.60
CA ARG A 42 1.67 -2.19 3.65
C ARG A 42 1.13 -2.95 2.45
N LEU A 43 1.59 -2.57 1.27
CA LEU A 43 1.48 -3.39 0.06
C LEU A 43 2.51 -4.53 0.11
N ARG A 44 2.29 -5.58 -0.69
CA ARG A 44 3.26 -6.68 -0.85
C ARG A 44 4.37 -6.38 -1.86
N SER A 45 4.37 -5.19 -2.46
CA SER A 45 5.40 -4.73 -3.39
C SER A 45 6.59 -4.09 -2.64
N PRO A 46 7.84 -4.34 -3.08
CA PRO A 46 9.01 -3.65 -2.58
C PRO A 46 8.90 -2.12 -2.72
N GLY A 47 9.59 -1.39 -1.84
CA GLY A 47 9.85 0.03 -1.99
C GLY A 47 11.09 0.31 -2.84
N ALA A 48 11.63 1.52 -2.73
CA ALA A 48 12.82 1.94 -3.47
C ALA A 48 14.13 1.27 -2.98
N ARG A 49 14.09 0.64 -1.79
CA ARG A 49 15.23 -0.06 -1.18
C ARG A 49 14.77 -1.42 -0.65
N ASN A 50 15.71 -2.35 -0.48
CA ASN A 50 15.45 -3.69 0.06
C ASN A 50 14.87 -3.66 1.49
N SER A 51 15.16 -2.61 2.27
CA SER A 51 14.59 -2.41 3.60
C SER A 51 13.19 -1.79 3.60
N GLN A 52 12.65 -1.45 2.43
CA GLN A 52 11.43 -0.67 2.28
C GLN A 52 10.33 -1.48 1.57
N ALA A 53 9.08 -1.27 1.97
CA ALA A 53 7.90 -1.78 1.29
C ALA A 53 6.97 -0.62 0.94
N ALA A 54 6.27 -0.67 -0.19
CA ALA A 54 5.29 0.34 -0.54
C ALA A 54 4.16 0.39 0.51
N VAL A 55 3.68 1.59 0.83
CA VAL A 55 2.71 1.84 1.91
C VAL A 55 1.53 2.62 1.37
N VAL A 56 0.35 2.32 1.88
CA VAL A 56 -0.82 3.18 1.79
C VAL A 56 -0.90 3.99 3.08
N ASN A 57 -0.90 5.32 2.95
CA ASN A 57 -1.00 6.24 4.09
C ASN A 57 -2.43 6.31 4.62
N SER A 58 -2.60 6.92 5.79
CA SER A 58 -3.91 7.17 6.41
C SER A 58 -4.84 8.04 5.56
N ASP A 59 -4.31 8.85 4.64
CA ASP A 59 -5.11 9.62 3.67
C ASP A 59 -5.48 8.82 2.41
N GLY A 60 -5.01 7.57 2.28
CA GLY A 60 -5.26 6.70 1.14
C GLY A 60 -4.27 6.84 -0.02
N THR A 61 -3.30 7.74 0.08
CA THR A 61 -2.23 7.87 -0.92
C THR A 61 -1.27 6.67 -0.87
N ILE A 62 -0.74 6.24 -2.02
CA ILE A 62 0.27 5.18 -2.09
C ILE A 62 1.66 5.80 -2.13
N ARG A 63 2.50 5.56 -1.13
CA ARG A 63 3.92 5.91 -1.15
C ARG A 63 4.72 4.78 -1.80
N ILE A 64 5.02 4.93 -3.10
CA ILE A 64 5.69 3.92 -3.93
C ILE A 64 7.15 3.72 -3.52
N SER A 65 7.83 4.79 -3.09
CA SER A 65 9.18 4.68 -2.54
C SER A 65 9.21 3.76 -1.31
N GLY A 66 8.06 3.57 -0.67
CA GLY A 66 7.89 2.76 0.51
C GLY A 66 8.38 3.41 1.79
N ASP A 67 8.23 2.64 2.85
CA ASP A 67 8.67 2.93 4.20
C ASP A 67 9.39 1.70 4.80
N ASP A 68 10.22 1.93 5.81
CA ASP A 68 11.08 0.90 6.37
C ASP A 68 10.26 -0.24 7.01
N VAL A 69 10.52 -1.47 6.56
CA VAL A 69 9.83 -2.68 7.00
C VAL A 69 10.13 -3.00 8.46
N GLY A 70 11.34 -2.69 8.92
CA GLY A 70 11.78 -2.90 10.31
C GLY A 70 11.46 -1.76 11.26
N SER A 71 10.86 -0.67 10.78
CA SER A 71 10.47 0.43 11.65
C SER A 71 9.18 0.09 12.40
N SER A 72 9.11 0.48 13.67
CA SER A 72 7.95 0.29 14.56
C SER A 72 6.78 1.24 14.25
N TYR A 73 6.81 1.94 13.11
CA TYR A 73 5.77 2.89 12.66
C TYR A 73 4.49 2.21 12.14
N GLY A 74 4.05 1.13 12.80
CA GLY A 74 2.65 0.69 12.80
C GLY A 74 2.07 0.17 11.48
N VAL A 75 2.88 -0.01 10.43
CA VAL A 75 2.39 -0.44 9.12
C VAL A 75 2.41 -1.97 8.98
N ASP A 76 1.84 -2.69 9.95
CA ASP A 76 1.92 -4.17 10.00
C ASP A 76 0.69 -4.88 9.43
N ILE A 77 -0.31 -4.13 8.94
CA ILE A 77 -1.46 -4.71 8.26
C ILE A 77 -1.07 -4.99 6.80
N ARG A 78 -0.99 -6.28 6.44
CA ARG A 78 -1.00 -6.72 5.05
C ARG A 78 -2.38 -7.33 4.78
N PRO A 79 -3.13 -6.87 3.77
CA PRO A 79 -4.38 -7.53 3.41
C PRO A 79 -4.12 -9.02 3.14
N ALA A 80 -4.89 -9.87 3.82
CA ALA A 80 -4.88 -11.29 3.53
C ALA A 80 -5.35 -11.52 2.08
N MET A 81 -4.63 -12.36 1.36
CA MET A 81 -5.03 -12.76 0.02
C MET A 81 -6.29 -13.59 0.11
N TRP A 82 -7.31 -13.27 -0.69
CA TRP A 82 -8.40 -14.21 -0.93
C TRP A 82 -7.87 -15.32 -1.83
N VAL A 83 -7.67 -16.50 -1.28
CA VAL A 83 -7.32 -17.71 -2.03
C VAL A 83 -8.62 -18.42 -2.39
N ASN A 84 -8.93 -18.50 -3.68
CA ASN A 84 -9.97 -19.41 -4.17
C ASN A 84 -9.33 -20.79 -4.34
N LEU A 85 -9.57 -21.68 -3.37
CA LEU A 85 -9.27 -23.11 -3.47
C LEU A 85 -10.49 -23.74 -4.11
N GLY A 86 -10.48 -23.87 -5.44
CA GLY A 86 -11.63 -24.31 -6.25
C GLY A 86 -12.29 -25.61 -5.78
#